data_AF-A0AAN5CA47-F1
#
_entry.id   AF-A0AAN5CA47-F1
#
_cell.length_a   1.000
_cell.length_b   1.000
_cell.length_c   1.000
_cell.angle_alpha   90.00
_cell.angle_beta   90.00
_cell.angle_gamma   90.00
#
_symmetry.space_group_name_H-M   'P 1'
#
loop_
_entity.id
_entity.type
_entity.pdbx_description
1 polymer ?
#
loop_
_entity_poly.entity_id
_entity_poly.type
_entity_poly.pdbx_seq_one_letter_code
_entity_poly.pdbx_strand_id
1 'polypeptide(L)'
;ATQFMLAVKRQMMKTSDFVYIIPWLAHIADHFPWEASNIDKQEVKQAFESTIIITAHGYDRKFFDEFQDRFSKKTGIISTHFGTVNYMSLYDALFLYGLALRDAFEETRNYNVHKNGSLLWSRMTNRQFIGTTGQVLMNNKAIRVP
;
A
#
# COMPACT_ATOMS: atom_id res chain seq x y z
N ALA A 1 -18.96 0.36 0.74
CA ALA A 1 -19.24 1.43 -0.25
C ALA A 1 -20.23 1.00 -1.33
N THR A 2 -20.15 -0.21 -1.90
CA THR A 2 -21.00 -0.64 -3.02
C THR A 2 -22.50 -0.50 -2.76
N GLN A 3 -22.99 -1.02 -1.62
CA GLN A 3 -24.41 -0.91 -1.26
C GLN A 3 -24.88 0.54 -1.07
N PHE A 4 -24.00 1.39 -0.53
CA PHE A 4 -24.27 2.82 -0.39
C PHE A 4 -24.42 3.49 -1.76
N MET A 5 -23.51 3.24 -2.71
CA MET A 5 -23.60 3.83 -4.05
C MET A 5 -24.80 3.31 -4.85
N LEU A 6 -25.17 2.04 -4.66
CA LEU A 6 -26.41 1.50 -5.23
C LEU A 6 -27.64 2.21 -4.67
N ALA A 7 -27.68 2.47 -3.36
CA ALA A 7 -28.75 3.23 -2.73
C ALA A 7 -28.81 4.68 -3.25
N VAL A 8 -27.67 5.37 -3.35
CA VAL A 8 -27.54 6.71 -3.93
C VAL A 8 -28.12 6.77 -5.35
N LYS A 9 -27.74 5.80 -6.19
CA LYS A 9 -28.27 5.69 -7.56
C LYS A 9 -29.79 5.49 -7.55
N ARG A 10 -30.31 4.59 -6.71
CA ARG A 10 -31.74 4.28 -6.60
C ARG A 10 -32.57 5.48 -6.09
N GLN A 11 -31.97 6.30 -5.24
CA GLN A 11 -32.58 7.54 -4.74
C GLN A 11 -32.38 8.75 -5.68
N MET A 12 -31.81 8.52 -6.88
CA MET A 12 -31.54 9.57 -7.87
C MET A 12 -30.71 10.75 -7.32
N MET A 13 -29.83 10.48 -6.34
CA MET A 13 -29.00 11.51 -5.68
C MET A 13 -27.71 11.84 -6.46
N LYS A 14 -27.55 11.30 -7.67
CA LYS A 14 -26.42 11.61 -8.56
C LYS A 14 -26.70 12.88 -9.37
N THR A 15 -27.01 13.96 -8.65
CA THR A 15 -27.26 15.29 -9.23
C THR A 15 -25.98 16.13 -9.14
N SER A 16 -26.03 17.35 -9.67
CA SER A 16 -24.95 18.35 -9.52
C SER A 16 -24.74 18.82 -8.08
N ASP A 17 -25.64 18.46 -7.16
CA ASP A 17 -25.62 18.93 -5.76
C ASP A 17 -24.69 18.10 -4.88
N PHE A 18 -24.30 16.90 -5.34
CA PHE A 18 -23.51 15.96 -4.56
C PHE A 18 -22.25 15.53 -5.31
N VAL A 19 -21.14 15.45 -4.57
CA VAL A 19 -19.92 14.77 -5.02
C VAL A 19 -19.64 13.63 -4.06
N TYR A 20 -19.50 12.43 -4.61
CA TYR A 20 -19.16 11.24 -3.83
C TYR A 20 -17.66 11.00 -3.91
N ILE A 21 -16.99 11.02 -2.74
CA ILE A 21 -15.57 10.75 -2.59
C ILE A 21 -15.44 9.51 -1.72
N ILE A 22 -14.87 8.44 -2.27
CA ILE A 22 -14.81 7.13 -1.60
C ILE A 22 -13.35 6.70 -1.45
N PRO A 23 -12.85 6.53 -0.22
CA PRO A 23 -11.55 5.91 -0.01
C PRO A 23 -11.63 4.42 -0.36
N TRP A 24 -10.76 3.99 -1.25
CA TRP A 24 -10.62 2.62 -1.73
C TRP A 24 -9.16 2.17 -1.57
N LEU A 25 -8.78 2.01 -0.32
CA LEU A 25 -7.40 1.72 0.05
C LEU A 25 -7.10 0.24 -0.25
N ALA A 26 -5.95 -0.05 -0.85
CA ALA A 26 -5.59 -1.40 -1.28
C ALA A 26 -5.44 -2.42 -0.14
N HIS A 27 -5.30 -1.94 1.10
CA HIS A 27 -5.34 -2.78 2.31
C HIS A 27 -6.76 -3.08 2.81
N ILE A 28 -7.79 -2.62 2.10
CA ILE A 28 -9.22 -2.87 2.39
C ILE A 28 -9.87 -3.68 1.27
N ALA A 29 -9.48 -3.44 0.02
CA ALA A 29 -9.97 -4.16 -1.15
C ALA A 29 -8.88 -4.32 -2.22
N ASP A 30 -8.79 -5.51 -2.79
CA ASP A 30 -7.80 -5.91 -3.81
C ASP A 30 -8.28 -5.71 -5.26
N HIS A 31 -9.54 -5.26 -5.42
CA HIS A 31 -10.19 -5.04 -6.71
C HIS A 31 -11.12 -3.82 -6.61
N PHE A 32 -11.44 -3.20 -7.75
CA PHE A 32 -12.43 -2.13 -7.79
C PHE A 32 -13.85 -2.66 -7.56
N PRO A 33 -14.79 -1.81 -7.10
CA PRO A 33 -16.14 -2.25 -6.78
C PRO A 33 -16.86 -3.03 -7.90
N TRP A 34 -16.62 -2.68 -9.17
CA TRP A 34 -17.23 -3.31 -10.35
C TRP A 34 -16.49 -4.55 -10.88
N GLU A 35 -15.39 -4.94 -10.23
CA GLU A 35 -14.58 -6.11 -10.61
C GLU A 35 -14.95 -7.35 -9.80
N ALA A 36 -15.75 -7.19 -8.73
CA ALA A 36 -16.24 -8.29 -7.92
C ALA A 36 -17.02 -9.32 -8.78
N SER A 37 -16.85 -10.59 -8.48
CA SER A 37 -17.40 -11.71 -9.26
C SER A 37 -18.88 -11.99 -8.99
N ASN A 38 -19.43 -11.48 -7.88
CA ASN A 38 -20.77 -11.78 -7.36
C ASN A 38 -21.76 -10.61 -7.51
N ILE A 39 -21.54 -9.69 -8.44
CA ILE A 39 -22.34 -8.49 -8.63
C ILE A 39 -22.73 -8.28 -10.10
N ASP A 40 -23.82 -7.54 -10.31
CA ASP A 40 -24.08 -6.94 -11.62
C ASP A 40 -23.08 -5.81 -11.87
N LYS A 41 -22.09 -6.12 -12.73
CA LYS A 41 -21.01 -5.17 -13.05
C LYS A 41 -21.54 -3.90 -13.71
N GLN A 42 -22.60 -3.98 -14.50
CA GLN A 42 -23.15 -2.82 -15.19
C GLN A 42 -23.91 -1.93 -14.21
N GLU A 43 -24.70 -2.51 -13.31
CA GLU A 43 -25.40 -1.75 -12.27
C GLU A 43 -24.40 -1.01 -11.37
N VAL A 44 -23.34 -1.70 -10.93
CA VAL A 44 -22.31 -1.13 -10.06
C VAL A 44 -21.47 -0.08 -10.79
N LYS A 45 -21.09 -0.29 -12.05
CA LYS A 45 -20.40 0.76 -12.83
C LYS A 45 -21.21 2.05 -12.90
N GLN A 46 -22.50 1.94 -13.23
CA GLN A 46 -23.41 3.09 -13.24
C GLN A 46 -23.55 3.72 -11.85
N ALA A 47 -23.57 2.92 -10.79
CA ALA A 47 -23.64 3.43 -9.41
C ALA A 47 -22.39 4.23 -9.02
N PHE A 48 -21.21 3.87 -9.53
CA PHE A 48 -19.94 4.58 -9.30
C PHE A 48 -19.59 5.64 -10.35
N GLU A 49 -20.41 5.82 -11.40
CA GLU A 49 -20.22 6.90 -12.38
C GLU A 49 -20.09 8.28 -11.68
N SER A 50 -19.22 9.17 -12.15
CA SER A 50 -19.06 10.52 -11.54
C SER A 50 -18.71 10.50 -10.04
N THR A 51 -18.13 9.40 -9.53
CA THR A 51 -17.61 9.27 -8.16
C THR A 51 -16.09 9.37 -8.20
N ILE A 52 -15.50 10.07 -7.22
CA ILE A 52 -14.06 10.15 -7.05
C ILE A 52 -13.63 9.00 -6.13
N ILE A 53 -12.72 8.16 -6.61
CA ILE A 53 -12.14 7.08 -5.82
C ILE A 53 -10.73 7.49 -5.41
N ILE A 54 -10.46 7.53 -4.10
CA ILE A 54 -9.14 7.80 -3.54
C ILE A 54 -8.49 6.47 -3.18
N THR A 55 -7.46 6.08 -3.91
CA THR A 55 -6.63 4.92 -3.57
C THR A 55 -5.38 5.37 -2.81
N ALA A 56 -4.75 4.47 -2.06
CA ALA A 56 -3.40 4.73 -1.54
C ALA A 56 -2.43 4.77 -2.72
N HIS A 57 -1.57 5.79 -2.77
CA HIS A 57 -0.58 5.90 -3.83
C HIS A 57 0.44 4.74 -3.66
N GLY A 58 0.80 4.07 -4.76
CA GLY A 58 1.86 3.06 -4.75
C GLY A 58 1.41 1.60 -4.64
N TYR A 59 0.11 1.30 -4.54
CA TYR A 59 -0.36 -0.06 -4.81
C TYR A 59 -0.52 -0.27 -6.32
N ASP A 60 0.55 -0.71 -6.97
CA ASP A 60 0.47 -1.32 -8.29
C ASP A 60 0.25 -2.83 -8.11
N ARG A 61 -0.86 -3.33 -8.67
CA ARG A 61 -1.18 -4.76 -8.67
C ARG A 61 -0.03 -5.60 -9.24
N LYS A 62 0.74 -5.06 -10.18
CA LYS A 62 1.92 -5.71 -10.72
C LYS A 62 2.98 -5.98 -9.65
N PHE A 63 3.27 -5.01 -8.79
CA PHE A 63 4.25 -5.20 -7.70
C PHE A 63 3.79 -6.28 -6.72
N PHE A 64 2.49 -6.32 -6.43
CA PHE A 64 1.89 -7.35 -5.60
C PHE A 64 2.04 -8.73 -6.24
N ASP A 65 1.60 -8.89 -7.50
CA ASP A 65 1.58 -10.18 -8.19
C ASP A 65 3.02 -10.74 -8.31
N GLU A 66 3.98 -9.89 -8.67
CA GLU A 66 5.40 -10.26 -8.75
C GLU A 66 5.98 -10.67 -7.39
N PHE A 67 5.65 -9.93 -6.32
CA PHE A 67 6.12 -10.27 -4.98
C PHE A 67 5.49 -11.58 -4.49
N GLN A 68 4.18 -11.77 -4.68
CA GLN A 68 3.46 -12.96 -4.23
C GLN A 68 3.99 -14.23 -4.92
N ASP A 69 4.23 -14.16 -6.23
CA ASP A 69 4.82 -15.28 -7.00
C ASP A 69 6.23 -15.61 -6.49
N ARG A 70 7.09 -14.61 -6.30
CA ARG A 70 8.45 -14.83 -5.77
C ARG A 70 8.43 -15.35 -4.35
N PHE A 71 7.59 -14.81 -3.49
CA PHE A 71 7.48 -15.19 -2.08
C PHE A 71 7.02 -16.63 -1.94
N SER A 72 5.97 -17.02 -2.67
CA SER A 72 5.46 -18.40 -2.66
C SER A 72 6.49 -19.39 -3.20
N LYS A 73 7.19 -19.08 -4.30
CA LYS A 73 8.27 -19.92 -4.84
C LYS A 73 9.43 -20.13 -3.87
N LYS A 74 9.76 -19.13 -3.04
CA LYS A 74 10.89 -19.18 -2.10
C LYS A 74 10.55 -19.80 -0.76
N THR A 75 9.32 -19.63 -0.28
CA THR A 75 8.92 -20.03 1.07
C THR A 75 7.98 -21.25 1.09
N GLY A 76 7.36 -21.57 -0.05
CA GLY A 76 6.24 -22.51 -0.12
C GLY A 76 4.93 -21.98 0.47
N ILE A 77 4.91 -20.73 0.97
CA ILE A 77 3.74 -20.13 1.61
C ILE A 77 2.88 -19.42 0.56
N ILE A 78 1.62 -19.83 0.46
CA ILE A 78 0.58 -19.11 -0.28
C ILE A 78 -0.10 -18.17 0.72
N SER A 79 0.06 -16.86 0.53
CA SER A 79 -0.52 -15.85 1.42
C SER A 79 -1.77 -15.22 0.82
N THR A 80 -2.70 -14.82 1.68
CA THR A 80 -3.83 -13.98 1.29
C THR A 80 -3.33 -12.60 0.85
N HIS A 81 -4.14 -11.84 0.11
CA HIS A 81 -3.79 -10.48 -0.33
C HIS A 81 -3.27 -9.59 0.80
N PHE A 82 -4.02 -9.49 1.91
CA PHE A 82 -3.57 -8.69 3.06
C PHE A 82 -2.29 -9.23 3.69
N GLY A 83 -2.13 -10.56 3.72
CA GLY A 83 -0.88 -11.19 4.16
C GLY A 83 0.30 -10.78 3.29
N THR A 84 0.15 -10.85 1.96
CA THR A 84 1.18 -10.43 1.00
C THR A 84 1.54 -8.95 1.16
N VAL A 85 0.56 -8.04 1.27
CA VAL A 85 0.81 -6.61 1.49
C VAL A 85 1.60 -6.34 2.78
N ASN A 86 1.30 -7.09 3.85
CA ASN A 86 2.06 -7.01 5.10
C ASN A 86 3.50 -7.50 4.91
N TYR A 87 3.70 -8.63 4.22
CA TYR A 87 5.05 -9.14 3.92
C TYR A 87 5.85 -8.19 3.04
N MET A 88 5.22 -7.55 2.06
CA MET A 88 5.86 -6.50 1.26
C MET A 88 6.32 -5.33 2.13
N SER A 89 5.48 -4.89 3.07
CA SER A 89 5.80 -3.80 4.00
C SER A 89 6.95 -4.18 4.95
N LEU A 90 6.97 -5.41 5.45
CA LEU A 90 8.06 -5.97 6.26
C LEU A 90 9.36 -6.06 5.47
N TYR A 91 9.29 -6.47 4.20
CA TYR A 91 10.44 -6.51 3.31
C TYR A 91 11.07 -5.11 3.16
N ASP A 92 10.24 -4.10 2.88
CA ASP A 92 10.72 -2.71 2.75
C ASP A 92 11.28 -2.15 4.06
N ALA A 93 10.70 -2.51 5.20
CA ALA A 93 11.23 -2.12 6.51
C ALA A 93 12.62 -2.73 6.77
N LEU A 94 12.82 -4.01 6.43
CA LEU A 94 14.13 -4.66 6.55
C LEU A 94 15.15 -4.07 5.58
N PHE A 95 14.73 -3.75 4.35
CA PHE A 95 15.59 -3.10 3.38
C PHE A 95 16.02 -1.70 3.84
N LEU A 96 15.09 -0.90 4.37
CA LEU A 96 15.36 0.39 5.00
C LEU A 96 16.36 0.27 6.16
N TYR A 97 16.18 -0.72 7.03
CA TYR A 97 17.12 -1.00 8.12
C TYR A 97 18.51 -1.34 7.59
N GLY A 98 18.61 -2.19 6.55
CA GLY A 98 19.88 -2.55 5.91
C GLY A 98 20.59 -1.34 5.32
N LEU A 99 19.84 -0.43 4.66
CA LEU A 99 20.37 0.83 4.15
C LEU A 99 20.90 1.73 5.28
N ALA A 100 20.13 1.89 6.35
CA ALA A 100 20.54 2.68 7.51
C ALA A 100 21.77 2.10 8.21
N LEU A 101 21.84 0.77 8.34
CA LEU A 101 22.97 0.06 8.92
C LEU A 101 24.24 0.24 8.08
N ARG A 102 24.13 0.11 6.75
CA ARG A 102 25.25 0.35 5.83
C ARG A 102 25.77 1.77 5.98
N ASP A 103 24.90 2.77 5.90
CA ASP A 103 25.32 4.17 5.96
C ASP A 103 25.96 4.50 7.33
N ALA A 104 25.41 3.97 8.43
CA ALA A 104 26.00 4.14 9.76
C ALA A 104 27.36 3.43 9.91
N PHE A 105 27.55 2.27 9.27
CA PHE A 105 28.83 1.58 9.25
C PHE A 105 29.88 2.32 8.40
N GLU A 106 29.50 2.87 7.26
CA GLU A 106 30.39 3.64 6.39
C GLU A 106 30.94 4.89 7.09
N GLU A 107 30.10 5.54 7.89
CA GLU A 107 30.46 6.72 8.68
C GLU A 107 31.32 6.38 9.91
N THR A 108 30.93 5.37 10.69
CA THR A 108 31.57 5.07 11.98
C THR A 108 32.72 4.08 11.89
N ARG A 109 32.76 3.27 10.82
CA ARG A 109 33.66 2.10 10.66
C ARG A 109 33.63 1.11 11.83
N ASN A 110 32.53 1.08 12.59
CA ASN A 110 32.38 0.27 13.79
C ASN A 110 31.47 -0.92 13.54
N TYR A 111 31.99 -2.14 13.68
CA TYR A 111 31.21 -3.37 13.53
C TYR A 111 30.07 -3.52 14.56
N ASN A 112 30.14 -2.82 15.70
CA ASN A 112 29.07 -2.79 16.70
C ASN A 112 28.02 -1.69 16.45
N VAL A 113 28.05 -0.98 15.32
CA VAL A 113 27.11 0.12 15.03
C VAL A 113 25.64 -0.31 15.04
N HIS A 114 25.37 -1.59 14.76
CA HIS A 114 24.03 -2.19 14.85
C HIS A 114 23.41 -2.09 16.26
N LYS A 115 24.21 -1.88 17.31
CA LYS A 115 23.75 -1.69 18.69
C LYS A 115 23.31 -0.26 19.00
N ASN A 116 23.65 0.70 18.14
CA ASN A 116 23.26 2.10 18.31
C ASN A 116 21.92 2.39 17.63
N GLY A 117 20.83 2.03 18.31
CA GLY A 117 19.47 2.17 17.78
C GLY A 117 19.10 3.61 17.42
N SER A 118 19.53 4.61 18.19
CA SER A 118 19.26 6.03 17.91
C SER A 118 19.92 6.52 16.63
N LEU A 119 21.17 6.10 16.38
CA LEU A 119 21.87 6.41 15.13
C LEU A 119 21.16 5.76 13.94
N LEU A 120 20.87 4.46 14.01
CA LEU A 120 20.15 3.76 12.95
C LEU A 120 18.79 4.38 12.68
N TRP A 121 18.03 4.73 13.73
CA TRP A 121 16.75 5.40 13.62
C TRP A 121 16.87 6.72 12.84
N SER A 122 17.85 7.57 13.18
CA SER A 122 18.09 8.83 12.47
C SER A 122 18.41 8.64 10.98
N ARG A 123 19.02 7.50 10.61
CA ARG A 123 19.35 7.13 9.21
C ARG A 123 18.18 6.46 8.47
N MET A 124 17.13 6.05 9.17
CA MET A 124 15.88 5.53 8.60
C MET A 124 14.83 6.63 8.39
N THR A 125 14.85 7.68 9.21
CA THR A 125 13.94 8.83 9.08
C THR A 125 14.32 9.78 7.95
N ASN A 126 13.34 10.54 7.44
CA ASN A 126 13.55 11.55 6.39
C ASN A 126 14.30 11.00 5.16
N ARG A 127 13.92 9.79 4.74
CA ARG A 127 14.61 9.02 3.71
C ARG A 127 13.65 8.56 2.63
N GLN A 128 14.14 8.56 1.39
CA GLN A 128 13.45 7.97 0.26
C GLN A 128 14.27 6.80 -0.31
N PHE A 129 13.58 5.73 -0.70
CA PHE A 129 14.17 4.61 -1.44
C PHE A 129 13.12 3.91 -2.32
N ILE A 130 13.57 3.03 -3.21
CA ILE A 130 12.69 2.15 -4.00
C ILE A 130 12.68 0.78 -3.34
N GLY A 131 11.53 0.39 -2.80
CA GLY A 131 11.26 -0.91 -2.22
C GLY A 131 10.44 -1.81 -3.15
N THR A 132 9.97 -2.93 -2.63
CA THR A 132 9.07 -3.84 -3.34
C THR A 132 7.66 -3.27 -3.51
N THR A 133 7.27 -2.30 -2.68
CA THR A 133 6.01 -1.56 -2.83
C THR A 133 6.17 -0.28 -3.67
N GLY A 134 7.25 -0.19 -4.45
CA GLY A 134 7.58 0.99 -5.24
C GLY A 134 8.33 2.05 -4.42
N GLN A 135 8.04 3.33 -4.67
CA GLN A 135 8.68 4.43 -3.96
C GLN A 135 8.22 4.47 -2.50
N VAL A 136 9.18 4.43 -1.58
CA VAL A 136 8.95 4.57 -0.14
C VAL A 136 9.57 5.87 0.33
N LEU A 137 8.75 6.70 0.97
CA LEU A 137 9.17 7.96 1.59
C LEU A 137 8.89 7.89 3.10
N MET A 138 9.94 7.95 3.89
CA MET A 138 9.87 8.04 5.35
C MET A 138 10.02 9.50 5.75
N ASN A 139 9.08 10.04 6.51
CA ASN A 139 9.20 11.40 7.02
C ASN A 139 10.12 11.48 8.26
N ASN A 140 10.27 12.68 8.80
CA ASN A 140 11.08 12.95 10.00
C ASN A 140 10.55 12.30 11.29
N LYS A 141 9.29 11.82 11.30
CA LYS A 141 8.66 11.10 12.41
C LYS A 141 8.72 9.57 12.24
N ALA A 142 9.52 9.07 11.29
CA ALA A 142 9.58 7.65 10.93
C ALA A 142 8.25 7.06 10.43
N ILE A 143 7.36 7.91 9.91
CA ILE A 143 6.10 7.47 9.32
C ILE A 143 6.29 7.42 7.81
N ARG A 144 5.91 6.28 7.22
CA ARG A 144 5.83 6.15 5.77
C ARG A 144 4.72 7.06 5.25
N VAL A 145 5.06 7.94 4.33
CA VAL A 145 4.10 8.80 3.63
C VAL A 145 3.30 7.93 2.65
N PRO A 146 1.95 7.96 2.70
CA PRO A 146 1.08 7.22 1.78
C PRO A 146 1.14 7.71 0.33
#